data_AF-A0A954WES5-F1
#
_entry.id   AF-A0A954WES5-F1
#
_cell.length_a   1.000
_cell.length_b   1.000
_cell.length_c   1.000
_cell.angle_alpha   90.00
_cell.angle_beta   90.00
_cell.angle_gamma   90.00
#
_symmetry.space_group_name_H-M   'P 1'
#
loop_
_entity.id
_entity.type
_entity.pdbx_description
1 polymer ?
#
loop_
_entity_poly.entity_id
_entity_poly.type
_entity_poly.pdbx_seq_one_letter_code
_entity_poly.pdbx_strand_id
1 'polypeptide(L)'
;LDVLRTRVWLTTMLRDYGATLVQLEQLSAAMAEQEGLDTETAETTARFLGRVIAFLEGPANDASATAANPRLVANAKRDLLDRLTESQRTAFDEAFDAVTNRYLDLTESKEASQQRAVAAAREDRENRLDQVAEQRERIGDEREDLRDQQERLRSEITDQLAELTKTDQPLATQQARLQTQIVAMQRDLAAIDLELSRLGRRIDTEEDPFLRDALRREAARLAAVARRYAVDLSGLDRQVAVVTAQRLELQRQRIELQRTIGGQLNQTAAELDKLAKNEKQADAIERRARRPLNATSNQARSLSAVASAFITYEPFPFQQERQRVLKSLGGDR
;
A
#
# COMPACT_ATOMS: atom_id res chain seq x y z
N LEU A 1 55.29 -34.43 -9.68
CA LEU A 1 54.73 -33.06 -9.72
C LEU A 1 53.20 -33.05 -9.65
N ASP A 2 52.47 -33.82 -10.45
CA ASP A 2 50.99 -33.74 -10.50
C ASP A 2 50.27 -34.01 -9.17
N VAL A 3 50.73 -34.96 -8.33
CA VAL A 3 50.12 -35.19 -7.00
C VAL A 3 50.18 -33.91 -6.15
N LEU A 4 51.33 -33.23 -6.19
CA LEU A 4 51.57 -32.03 -5.41
C LEU A 4 50.74 -30.87 -5.95
N ARG A 5 50.61 -30.73 -7.28
CA ARG A 5 49.68 -29.75 -7.90
C ARG A 5 48.24 -29.96 -7.46
N THR A 6 47.75 -31.20 -7.47
CA THR A 6 46.38 -31.53 -7.04
C THR A 6 46.18 -31.26 -5.54
N ARG A 7 47.19 -31.56 -4.70
CA ARG A 7 47.15 -31.22 -3.27
C ARG A 7 47.09 -29.71 -3.04
N VAL A 8 47.95 -28.93 -3.71
CA VAL A 8 47.94 -27.46 -3.65
C VAL A 8 46.58 -26.92 -4.08
N TRP A 9 46.02 -27.44 -5.17
CA TRP A 9 44.70 -27.02 -5.66
C TRP A 9 43.60 -27.28 -4.62
N LEU A 10 43.59 -28.48 -4.02
CA LEU A 10 42.60 -28.87 -3.01
C LEU A 10 42.71 -28.03 -1.74
N THR A 11 43.93 -27.80 -1.23
CA THR A 11 44.14 -26.98 -0.03
C THR A 11 43.77 -25.52 -0.27
N THR A 12 44.04 -24.99 -1.47
CA THR A 12 43.61 -23.64 -1.89
C THR A 12 42.08 -23.54 -1.91
N MET A 13 41.40 -24.54 -2.48
CA MET A 13 39.92 -24.58 -2.53
C MET A 13 39.27 -24.73 -1.16
N LEU A 14 39.88 -25.51 -0.26
CA LEU A 14 39.44 -25.67 1.12
C LEU A 14 39.75 -24.45 2.00
N ARG A 15 40.41 -23.43 1.44
CA ARG A 15 40.84 -22.20 2.12
C ARG A 15 41.82 -22.45 3.28
N ASP A 16 42.54 -23.56 3.24
CA ASP A 16 43.66 -23.82 4.14
C ASP A 16 44.93 -23.22 3.52
N TYR A 17 45.00 -21.89 3.55
CA TYR A 17 46.10 -21.15 2.91
C TYR A 17 47.45 -21.40 3.59
N GLY A 18 47.45 -21.79 4.87
CA GLY A 18 48.66 -22.22 5.56
C GLY A 18 49.22 -23.52 4.96
N ALA A 19 48.38 -24.55 4.83
CA ALA A 19 48.78 -25.81 4.18
C ALA A 19 49.12 -25.62 2.70
N THR A 20 48.41 -24.72 2.02
CA THR A 20 48.67 -24.36 0.61
C THR A 20 50.10 -23.86 0.43
N LEU A 21 50.57 -22.94 1.28
CA LEU A 21 51.92 -22.37 1.20
C LEU A 21 53.01 -23.43 1.43
N VAL A 22 52.82 -24.34 2.39
CA VAL A 22 53.75 -25.46 2.63
C VAL A 22 53.82 -26.39 1.41
N GLN A 23 52.67 -26.68 0.80
CA GLN A 23 52.62 -27.56 -0.38
C GLN A 23 53.16 -26.89 -1.64
N LEU A 24 53.01 -25.57 -1.78
CA LEU A 24 53.65 -24.77 -2.83
C LEU A 24 55.18 -24.86 -2.71
N GLU A 25 55.71 -24.74 -1.50
CA GLU A 25 57.15 -24.86 -1.27
C GLU A 25 57.66 -26.26 -1.65
N GLN A 26 56.96 -27.31 -1.22
CA GLN A 26 57.29 -28.70 -1.59
C GLN A 26 57.21 -28.94 -3.10
N LEU A 27 56.22 -28.36 -3.78
CA LEU A 27 56.08 -28.46 -5.23
C LEU A 27 57.23 -27.74 -5.95
N SER A 28 57.62 -26.55 -5.48
CA SER A 28 58.75 -25.81 -6.06
C SER A 28 60.09 -26.52 -5.86
N ALA A 29 60.34 -27.11 -4.69
CA ALA A 29 61.55 -27.87 -4.40
C ALA A 29 61.63 -29.15 -5.24
N ALA A 30 60.53 -29.91 -5.32
CA ALA A 30 60.46 -31.12 -6.13
C ALA A 30 60.64 -30.85 -7.63
N MET A 31 60.25 -29.65 -8.11
CA MET A 31 60.49 -29.24 -9.49
C MET A 31 61.96 -28.90 -9.75
N ALA A 32 62.66 -28.29 -8.78
CA ALA A 32 64.06 -27.93 -8.89
C ALA A 32 65.02 -29.14 -8.76
N GLU A 33 64.64 -30.15 -7.97
CA GLU A 33 65.44 -31.37 -7.75
C GLU A 33 65.32 -32.40 -8.89
N GLN A 34 64.28 -32.31 -9.72
CA GLN A 34 64.01 -33.32 -10.74
C GLN A 34 64.87 -33.11 -11.99
N GLU A 35 66.02 -33.80 -12.04
CA GLU A 35 66.89 -33.82 -13.23
C GLU A 35 66.18 -34.44 -14.44
N GLY A 36 66.29 -33.79 -15.60
CA GLY A 36 65.69 -34.27 -16.87
C GLY A 36 64.19 -34.03 -17.02
N LEU A 37 63.60 -33.11 -16.23
CA LEU A 37 62.22 -32.70 -16.40
C LEU A 37 62.01 -32.08 -17.79
N ASP A 38 60.95 -32.52 -18.47
CA ASP A 38 60.54 -31.91 -19.74
C ASP A 38 60.17 -30.43 -19.55
N THR A 39 60.63 -29.58 -20.46
CA THR A 39 60.52 -28.11 -20.39
C THR A 39 59.05 -27.67 -20.32
N GLU A 40 58.18 -28.33 -21.09
CA GLU A 40 56.74 -28.04 -21.11
C GLU A 40 56.08 -28.34 -19.76
N THR A 41 56.47 -29.44 -19.12
CA THR A 41 55.98 -29.83 -17.80
C THR A 41 56.45 -28.84 -16.71
N ALA A 42 57.68 -28.37 -16.82
CA ALA A 42 58.27 -27.37 -15.92
C ALA A 42 57.53 -26.02 -16.03
N GLU A 43 57.34 -25.51 -17.24
CA GLU A 43 56.63 -24.26 -17.50
C GLU A 43 55.16 -24.35 -17.09
N THR A 44 54.48 -25.47 -17.36
CA THR A 44 53.09 -25.66 -16.95
C THR A 44 52.94 -25.67 -15.43
N THR A 45 53.92 -26.22 -14.72
CA THR A 45 53.97 -26.17 -13.26
C THR A 45 54.26 -24.76 -12.76
N ALA A 46 55.18 -24.02 -13.40
CA ALA A 46 55.44 -22.63 -13.10
C ALA A 46 54.21 -21.72 -13.30
N ARG A 47 53.44 -21.92 -14.39
CA ARG A 47 52.15 -21.21 -14.62
C ARG A 47 51.15 -21.48 -13.48
N PHE A 48 51.04 -22.73 -13.04
CA PHE A 48 50.16 -23.10 -11.92
C PHE A 48 50.59 -22.41 -10.62
N LEU A 49 51.88 -22.41 -10.30
CA LEU A 49 52.44 -21.72 -9.15
C LEU A 49 52.13 -20.21 -9.21
N GLY A 50 52.27 -19.59 -10.39
CA GLY A 50 51.93 -18.18 -10.64
C GLY A 50 50.47 -17.87 -10.34
N ARG A 51 49.54 -18.71 -10.82
CA ARG A 51 48.09 -18.54 -10.56
C ARG A 51 47.73 -18.68 -9.09
N VAL A 52 48.32 -19.64 -8.38
CA VAL A 52 48.06 -19.86 -6.96
C VAL A 52 48.58 -18.69 -6.13
N ILE A 53 49.82 -18.23 -6.36
CA ILE A 53 50.37 -17.07 -5.66
C ILE A 53 49.54 -15.81 -5.96
N ALA A 54 49.19 -15.54 -7.21
CA ALA A 54 48.35 -14.39 -7.57
C ALA A 54 46.97 -14.44 -6.88
N PHE A 55 46.36 -15.63 -6.82
CA PHE A 55 45.10 -15.83 -6.10
C PHE A 55 45.25 -15.54 -4.60
N LEU A 56 46.34 -15.99 -3.98
CA LEU A 56 46.64 -15.76 -2.56
C LEU A 56 46.99 -14.30 -2.25
N GLU A 57 47.60 -13.56 -3.19
CA GLU A 57 47.94 -12.14 -3.02
C GLU A 57 46.71 -11.22 -3.20
N GLY A 58 45.79 -11.55 -4.12
CA GLY A 58 44.60 -10.74 -4.39
C GLY A 58 43.29 -11.37 -3.88
N PRO A 59 42.60 -12.17 -4.72
CA PRO A 59 41.27 -12.74 -4.44
C PRO A 59 41.04 -13.33 -3.04
N ALA A 60 42.01 -14.08 -2.51
CA ALA A 60 41.90 -14.75 -1.22
C ALA A 60 41.96 -13.78 -0.03
N ASN A 61 42.61 -12.62 -0.20
CA ASN A 61 42.80 -11.62 0.86
C ASN A 61 41.58 -10.71 1.03
N ASP A 62 40.81 -10.50 -0.03
CA ASP A 62 39.59 -9.67 -0.03
C ASP A 62 38.39 -10.41 0.61
N ALA A 63 38.46 -11.74 0.72
CA ALA A 63 37.49 -12.56 1.43
C ALA A 63 37.71 -12.52 2.95
N SER A 64 37.11 -11.51 3.61
CA SER A 64 37.36 -11.01 4.97
C SER A 64 37.29 -11.96 6.19
N ALA A 65 37.23 -13.29 6.02
CA ALA A 65 37.14 -14.23 7.15
C ALA A 65 38.31 -15.23 7.23
N THR A 66 39.13 -15.35 6.19
CA THR A 66 40.19 -16.38 6.12
C THR A 66 41.38 -15.89 5.30
N ALA A 67 41.70 -14.59 5.31
CA ALA A 67 42.73 -14.03 4.46
C ALA A 67 44.10 -14.75 4.62
N ALA A 68 44.81 -14.96 3.52
CA ALA A 68 46.17 -15.47 3.56
C ALA A 68 47.07 -14.43 4.25
N ASN A 69 48.04 -14.86 5.04
CA ASN A 69 48.97 -13.92 5.68
C ASN A 69 49.88 -13.30 4.60
N PRO A 70 49.78 -11.98 4.32
CA PRO A 70 50.49 -11.37 3.19
C PRO A 70 52.01 -11.54 3.26
N ARG A 71 52.56 -11.57 4.49
CA ARG A 71 54.00 -11.78 4.70
C ARG A 71 54.43 -13.19 4.33
N LEU A 72 53.62 -14.20 4.63
CA LEU A 72 53.93 -15.59 4.31
C LEU A 72 53.83 -15.84 2.80
N VAL A 73 52.83 -15.24 2.14
CA VAL A 73 52.68 -15.33 0.68
C VAL A 73 53.87 -14.65 -0.03
N ALA A 74 54.28 -13.46 0.41
CA ALA A 74 55.42 -12.75 -0.16
C ALA A 74 56.75 -13.52 0.02
N ASN A 75 56.97 -14.13 1.19
CA ASN A 75 58.15 -14.96 1.42
C ASN A 75 58.16 -16.21 0.52
N ALA A 76 57.02 -16.92 0.44
CA ALA A 76 56.88 -18.09 -0.41
C ALA A 76 57.09 -17.74 -1.90
N LYS A 77 56.59 -16.59 -2.36
CA LYS A 77 56.81 -16.08 -3.72
C LYS A 77 58.30 -15.86 -3.99
N ARG A 78 59.01 -15.18 -3.09
CA ARG A 78 60.45 -14.91 -3.22
C ARG A 78 61.25 -16.21 -3.31
N ASP A 79 61.04 -17.10 -2.35
CA ASP A 79 61.79 -18.35 -2.26
C ASP A 79 61.49 -19.29 -3.45
N LEU A 80 60.28 -19.20 -4.01
CA LEU A 80 59.88 -19.91 -5.23
C LEU A 80 60.60 -19.34 -6.46
N LEU A 81 60.58 -18.01 -6.63
CA LEU A 81 61.23 -17.34 -7.76
C LEU A 81 62.73 -17.66 -7.80
N ASP A 82 63.40 -17.68 -6.66
CA ASP A 82 64.83 -18.01 -6.54
C ASP A 82 65.18 -19.41 -7.09
N ARG A 83 64.21 -20.33 -7.15
CA ARG A 83 64.37 -21.70 -7.66
C ARG A 83 64.01 -21.86 -9.14
N LEU A 84 63.38 -20.86 -9.76
CA LEU A 84 62.94 -20.92 -11.16
C LEU A 84 64.04 -20.50 -12.14
N THR A 85 64.15 -21.24 -13.25
CA THR A 85 64.92 -20.80 -14.43
C THR A 85 64.25 -19.61 -15.12
N GLU A 86 64.97 -18.93 -16.01
CA GLU A 86 64.44 -17.74 -16.70
C GLU A 86 63.16 -18.04 -17.51
N SER A 87 63.09 -19.16 -18.24
CA SER A 87 61.88 -19.54 -18.98
C SER A 87 60.69 -19.83 -18.05
N GLN A 88 60.94 -20.47 -16.91
CA GLN A 88 59.91 -20.76 -15.91
C GLN A 88 59.44 -19.49 -15.21
N ARG A 89 60.32 -18.51 -14.96
CA ARG A 89 59.95 -17.20 -14.41
C ARG A 89 59.01 -16.46 -15.34
N THR A 90 59.31 -16.41 -16.65
CA THR A 90 58.40 -15.80 -17.64
C THR A 90 57.02 -16.48 -17.61
N ALA A 91 56.97 -17.81 -17.60
CA ALA A 91 55.72 -18.56 -17.55
C ALA A 91 54.95 -18.34 -16.22
N PHE A 92 55.66 -18.17 -15.10
CA PHE A 92 55.08 -17.82 -13.81
C PHE A 92 54.47 -16.41 -13.85
N ASP A 93 55.23 -15.41 -14.30
CA ASP A 93 54.84 -14.00 -14.33
C ASP A 93 53.63 -13.78 -15.25
N GLU A 94 53.62 -14.37 -16.45
CA GLU A 94 52.47 -14.32 -17.37
C GLU A 94 51.18 -14.84 -16.72
N ALA A 95 51.28 -15.97 -16.01
CA ALA A 95 50.13 -16.60 -15.36
C ALA A 95 49.71 -15.84 -14.09
N PHE A 96 50.66 -15.24 -13.38
CA PHE A 96 50.43 -14.38 -12.23
C PHE A 96 49.69 -13.10 -12.66
N ASP A 97 50.16 -12.43 -13.71
CA ASP A 97 49.57 -11.21 -14.26
C ASP A 97 48.17 -11.48 -14.82
N ALA A 98 47.96 -12.63 -15.48
CA ALA A 98 46.64 -13.01 -15.98
C ALA A 98 45.58 -13.12 -14.88
N VAL A 99 45.93 -13.68 -13.71
CA VAL A 99 45.02 -13.77 -12.55
C VAL A 99 44.79 -12.40 -11.94
N THR A 100 45.86 -11.61 -11.79
CA THR A 100 45.77 -10.26 -11.23
C THR A 100 44.87 -9.38 -12.09
N ASN A 101 45.09 -9.33 -13.40
CA ASN A 101 44.25 -8.58 -14.35
C ASN A 101 42.81 -9.08 -14.32
N ARG A 102 42.60 -10.40 -14.30
CA ARG A 102 41.24 -10.96 -14.25
C ARG A 102 40.51 -10.60 -12.96
N TYR A 103 41.21 -10.58 -11.83
CA TYR A 103 40.65 -10.15 -10.55
C TYR A 103 40.28 -8.67 -10.59
N LEU A 104 41.17 -7.80 -11.10
CA LEU A 104 40.91 -6.37 -11.29
C LEU A 104 39.67 -6.12 -12.16
N ASP A 105 39.54 -6.81 -13.29
CA ASP A 105 38.35 -6.71 -14.16
C ASP A 105 37.05 -7.05 -13.41
N LEU A 106 37.09 -8.09 -12.56
CA LEU A 106 35.94 -8.56 -11.79
C LEU A 106 35.58 -7.61 -10.65
N THR A 107 36.56 -7.02 -9.96
CA THR A 107 36.33 -6.02 -8.92
C THR A 107 35.82 -4.70 -9.51
N GLU A 108 36.40 -4.22 -10.61
CA GLU A 108 35.88 -3.05 -11.33
C GLU A 108 34.44 -3.27 -11.80
N SER A 109 34.15 -4.44 -12.36
CA SER A 109 32.79 -4.82 -12.77
C SER A 109 31.81 -4.89 -11.59
N LYS A 110 32.26 -5.38 -10.44
CA LYS A 110 31.49 -5.43 -9.19
C LYS A 110 31.16 -4.02 -8.71
N GLU A 111 32.16 -3.14 -8.65
CA GLU A 111 31.99 -1.75 -8.23
C GLU A 111 31.06 -0.99 -9.19
N ALA A 112 31.25 -1.14 -10.50
CA ALA A 112 30.37 -0.56 -11.50
C ALA A 112 28.92 -1.05 -11.35
N SER A 113 28.72 -2.36 -11.12
CA SER A 113 27.38 -2.93 -10.87
C SER A 113 26.76 -2.39 -9.58
N GLN A 114 27.56 -2.22 -8.52
CA GLN A 114 27.11 -1.67 -7.25
C GLN A 114 26.75 -0.18 -7.39
N GLN A 115 27.57 0.62 -8.06
CA GLN A 115 27.29 2.03 -8.33
C GLN A 115 26.02 2.20 -9.16
N ARG A 116 25.83 1.42 -10.22
CA ARG A 116 24.60 1.41 -11.03
C ARG A 116 23.38 1.05 -10.19
N ALA A 117 23.47 0.04 -9.32
CA ALA A 117 22.36 -0.34 -8.45
C ALA A 117 22.02 0.71 -7.40
N VAL A 118 23.03 1.40 -6.85
CA VAL A 118 22.81 2.54 -5.94
C VAL A 118 22.16 3.71 -6.67
N ALA A 119 22.63 4.04 -7.89
CA ALA A 119 22.06 5.11 -8.70
C ALA A 119 20.59 4.82 -9.06
N ALA A 120 20.29 3.63 -9.58
CA ALA A 120 18.93 3.22 -9.90
C ALA A 120 18.03 3.22 -8.65
N ALA A 121 18.53 2.76 -7.50
CA ALA A 121 17.76 2.79 -6.25
C ALA A 121 17.52 4.21 -5.72
N ARG A 122 18.39 5.18 -6.02
CA ARG A 122 18.17 6.61 -5.72
C ARG A 122 17.12 7.20 -6.63
N GLU A 123 17.22 6.95 -7.94
CA GLU A 123 16.24 7.40 -8.93
C GLU A 123 14.84 6.84 -8.63
N ASP A 124 14.72 5.53 -8.37
CA ASP A 124 13.47 4.90 -7.95
C ASP A 124 12.90 5.52 -6.66
N ARG A 125 13.77 5.92 -5.73
CA ARG A 125 13.37 6.57 -4.49
C ARG A 125 12.86 7.98 -4.75
N GLU A 126 13.55 8.77 -5.56
CA GLU A 126 13.13 10.13 -5.94
C GLU A 126 11.79 10.08 -6.67
N ASN A 127 11.67 9.24 -7.69
CA ASN A 127 10.41 9.02 -8.42
C ASN A 127 9.25 8.63 -7.50
N ARG A 128 9.48 7.76 -6.52
CA ARG A 128 8.45 7.38 -5.53
C ARG A 128 8.09 8.53 -4.59
N LEU A 129 9.05 9.35 -4.19
CA LEU A 129 8.78 10.50 -3.33
C LEU A 129 7.99 11.58 -4.09
N ASP A 130 8.31 11.79 -5.36
CA ASP A 130 7.58 12.73 -6.22
C ASP A 130 6.14 12.26 -6.46
N GLN A 131 5.93 10.98 -6.75
CA GLN A 131 4.58 10.39 -6.86
C GLN A 131 3.77 10.53 -5.56
N VAL A 132 4.41 10.35 -4.40
CA VAL A 132 3.75 10.54 -3.10
C VAL A 132 3.41 12.01 -2.85
N ALA A 133 4.27 12.94 -3.27
CA ALA A 133 4.01 14.37 -3.17
C ALA A 133 2.82 14.79 -4.04
N GLU A 134 2.79 14.37 -5.30
CA GLU A 134 1.67 14.61 -6.22
C GLU A 134 0.37 13.98 -5.70
N GLN A 135 0.44 12.76 -5.16
CA GLN A 135 -0.72 12.11 -4.56
C GLN A 135 -1.24 12.90 -3.33
N ARG A 136 -0.36 13.47 -2.52
CA ARG A 136 -0.76 14.29 -1.36
C ARG A 136 -1.42 15.59 -1.77
N GLU A 137 -0.89 16.25 -2.80
CA GLU A 137 -1.49 17.47 -3.35
C GLU A 137 -2.91 17.18 -3.83
N ARG A 138 -3.10 16.15 -4.65
CA ARG A 138 -4.44 15.72 -5.10
C ARG A 138 -5.39 15.37 -3.96
N ILE A 139 -4.91 14.62 -2.96
CA ILE A 139 -5.73 14.31 -1.76
C ILE A 139 -6.08 15.58 -0.99
N GLY A 140 -5.18 16.56 -0.94
CA GLY A 140 -5.41 17.87 -0.32
C GLY A 140 -6.54 18.61 -1.03
N ASP A 141 -6.43 18.77 -2.35
CA ASP A 141 -7.42 19.47 -3.18
C ASP A 141 -8.79 18.78 -3.10
N GLU A 142 -8.85 17.46 -3.28
CA GLU A 142 -10.10 16.69 -3.19
C GLU A 142 -10.75 16.80 -1.80
N ARG A 143 -9.96 16.89 -0.73
CA ARG A 143 -10.50 17.08 0.64
C ARG A 143 -11.06 18.47 0.85
N GLU A 144 -10.45 19.49 0.27
CA GLU A 144 -10.94 20.86 0.33
C GLU A 144 -12.27 20.95 -0.43
N ASP A 145 -12.33 20.46 -1.66
CA ASP A 145 -13.54 20.41 -2.48
C ASP A 145 -14.70 19.68 -1.78
N LEU A 146 -14.44 18.51 -1.17
CA LEU A 146 -15.45 17.76 -0.44
C LEU A 146 -15.93 18.47 0.84
N ARG A 147 -15.05 19.23 1.51
CA ARG A 147 -15.44 20.03 2.68
C ARG A 147 -16.31 21.21 2.29
N ASP A 148 -15.94 21.90 1.23
CA ASP A 148 -16.73 22.99 0.65
C ASP A 148 -18.10 22.48 0.21
N GLN A 149 -18.16 21.32 -0.44
CA GLN A 149 -19.41 20.68 -0.79
C GLN A 149 -20.24 20.33 0.45
N GLN A 150 -19.62 19.80 1.50
CA GLN A 150 -20.32 19.47 2.75
C GLN A 150 -20.90 20.73 3.42
N GLU A 151 -20.17 21.84 3.44
CA GLU A 151 -20.63 23.11 4.00
C GLU A 151 -21.78 23.70 3.17
N ARG A 152 -21.67 23.68 1.84
CA ARG A 152 -22.75 24.10 0.93
C ARG A 152 -24.03 23.28 1.14
N LEU A 153 -23.92 21.95 1.20
CA LEU A 153 -25.05 21.06 1.45
C LEU A 153 -25.69 21.31 2.83
N ARG A 154 -24.88 21.61 3.86
CA ARG A 154 -25.38 21.97 5.19
C ARG A 154 -26.11 23.31 5.19
N SER A 155 -25.60 24.32 4.51
CA SER A 155 -26.31 25.59 4.34
C SER A 155 -27.62 25.37 3.62
N GLU A 156 -27.58 24.65 2.50
CA GLU A 156 -28.75 24.38 1.65
C GLU A 156 -29.88 23.68 2.41
N ILE A 157 -29.57 22.61 3.16
CA ILE A 157 -30.60 21.93 3.96
C ILE A 157 -31.15 22.84 5.07
N THR A 158 -30.31 23.64 5.72
CA THR A 158 -30.75 24.55 6.78
C THR A 158 -31.68 25.64 6.20
N ASP A 159 -31.31 26.24 5.08
CA ASP A 159 -32.09 27.30 4.43
C ASP A 159 -33.43 26.76 3.93
N GLN A 160 -33.43 25.62 3.24
CA GLN A 160 -34.66 25.01 2.72
C GLN A 160 -35.59 24.52 3.85
N LEU A 161 -35.04 23.99 4.96
CA LEU A 161 -35.85 23.64 6.14
C LEU A 161 -36.46 24.87 6.83
N ALA A 162 -35.74 26.00 6.84
CA ALA A 162 -36.26 27.25 7.36
C ALA A 162 -37.40 27.79 6.49
N GLU A 163 -37.28 27.73 5.17
CA GLU A 163 -38.33 28.10 4.20
C GLU A 163 -39.60 27.25 4.38
N LEU A 164 -39.44 25.93 4.49
CA LEU A 164 -40.57 25.01 4.74
C LEU A 164 -41.27 25.31 6.07
N THR A 165 -40.50 25.61 7.12
CA THR A 165 -41.03 25.98 8.43
C THR A 165 -41.79 27.31 8.38
N LYS A 166 -41.24 28.31 7.69
CA LYS A 166 -41.88 29.61 7.45
C LYS A 166 -43.22 29.46 6.70
N THR A 167 -43.31 28.48 5.80
CA THR A 167 -44.52 28.19 5.03
C THR A 167 -45.56 27.40 5.83
N ASP A 168 -45.15 26.46 6.70
CA ASP A 168 -46.08 25.66 7.53
C ASP A 168 -46.72 26.49 8.66
N GLN A 169 -45.99 27.45 9.25
CA GLN A 169 -46.47 28.24 10.39
C GLN A 169 -47.83 28.95 10.17
N PRO A 170 -48.06 29.68 9.05
CA PRO A 170 -49.37 30.29 8.80
C PRO A 170 -50.48 29.25 8.59
N LEU A 171 -50.18 28.11 7.96
CA LEU A 171 -51.14 27.01 7.77
C LEU A 171 -51.54 26.36 9.10
N ALA A 172 -50.57 26.13 9.99
CA ALA A 172 -50.83 25.65 11.34
C ALA A 172 -51.73 26.62 12.12
N THR A 173 -51.48 27.92 12.01
CA THR A 173 -52.30 28.97 12.62
C THR A 173 -53.72 28.99 12.05
N GLN A 174 -53.85 28.86 10.72
CA GLN A 174 -55.15 28.80 10.05
C GLN A 174 -55.95 27.57 10.48
N GLN A 175 -55.33 26.41 10.56
CA GLN A 175 -55.96 25.18 11.03
C GLN A 175 -56.50 25.32 12.46
N ALA A 176 -55.71 25.88 13.37
CA ALA A 176 -56.13 26.10 14.76
C ALA A 176 -57.32 27.08 14.86
N ARG A 177 -57.35 28.12 14.03
CA ARG A 177 -58.47 29.07 13.95
C ARG A 177 -59.75 28.38 13.46
N LEU A 178 -59.66 27.60 12.37
CA LEU A 178 -60.80 26.87 11.82
C LEU A 178 -61.36 25.84 12.82
N GLN A 179 -60.49 25.09 13.50
CA GLN A 179 -60.90 24.15 14.55
C GLN A 179 -61.62 24.85 15.70
N THR A 180 -61.14 26.04 16.11
CA THR A 180 -61.80 26.85 17.14
C THR A 180 -63.21 27.26 16.71
N GLN A 181 -63.37 27.68 15.44
CA GLN A 181 -64.69 28.04 14.87
C GLN A 181 -65.63 26.84 14.79
N ILE A 182 -65.14 25.67 14.37
CA ILE A 182 -65.91 24.42 14.34
C ILE A 182 -66.43 24.09 15.74
N VAL A 183 -65.57 24.11 16.77
CA VAL A 183 -65.98 23.80 18.15
C VAL A 183 -67.02 24.79 18.66
N ALA A 184 -66.89 26.08 18.34
CA ALA A 184 -67.91 27.07 18.70
C ALA A 184 -69.25 26.78 18.03
N MET A 185 -69.27 26.53 16.71
CA MET A 185 -70.48 26.21 15.96
C MET A 185 -71.13 24.89 16.40
N GLN A 186 -70.33 23.88 16.77
CA GLN A 186 -70.85 22.62 17.32
C GLN A 186 -71.58 22.83 18.66
N ARG A 187 -71.08 23.74 19.51
CA ARG A 187 -71.76 24.10 20.77
C ARG A 187 -73.08 24.82 20.52
N ASP A 188 -73.08 25.78 19.59
CA ASP A 188 -74.31 26.50 19.20
C ASP A 188 -75.36 25.53 18.63
N LEU A 189 -74.95 24.62 17.75
CA LEU A 189 -75.84 23.60 17.17
C LEU A 189 -76.43 22.69 18.26
N ALA A 190 -75.60 22.22 19.20
CA ALA A 190 -76.07 21.41 20.32
C ALA A 190 -77.06 22.15 21.22
N ALA A 191 -76.89 23.46 21.43
CA ALA A 191 -77.85 24.29 22.17
C ALA A 191 -79.19 24.39 21.42
N ILE A 192 -79.16 24.60 20.10
CA ILE A 192 -80.37 24.63 19.26
C ILE A 192 -81.10 23.29 19.29
N ASP A 193 -80.37 22.17 19.22
CA ASP A 193 -80.95 20.82 19.27
C ASP A 193 -81.65 20.53 20.61
N LEU A 194 -81.10 21.04 21.72
CA LEU A 194 -81.74 20.97 23.04
C LEU A 194 -83.02 21.81 23.10
N GLU A 195 -83.02 23.02 22.53
CA GLU A 195 -84.20 23.87 22.45
C GLU A 195 -85.29 23.26 21.57
N LEU A 196 -84.93 22.71 20.40
CA LEU A 196 -85.83 21.98 19.52
C LEU A 196 -86.47 20.78 20.24
N SER A 197 -85.67 20.00 20.99
CA SER A 197 -86.17 18.88 21.79
C SER A 197 -87.15 19.34 22.88
N ARG A 198 -86.88 20.49 23.52
CA ARG A 198 -87.76 21.09 24.53
C ARG A 198 -89.08 21.57 23.90
N LEU A 199 -89.02 22.24 22.75
CA LEU A 199 -90.21 22.70 22.02
C LEU A 199 -91.06 21.52 21.54
N GLY A 200 -90.44 20.45 21.04
CA GLY A 200 -91.12 19.21 20.64
C GLY A 200 -91.98 18.64 21.76
N ARG A 201 -91.38 18.47 22.96
CA ARG A 201 -92.12 17.99 24.14
C ARG A 201 -93.29 18.90 24.52
N ARG A 202 -93.11 20.23 24.43
CA ARG A 202 -94.19 21.20 24.72
C ARG A 202 -95.33 21.08 23.72
N ILE A 203 -95.02 20.96 22.43
CA ILE A 203 -96.01 20.79 21.35
C ILE A 203 -96.86 19.54 21.59
N ASP A 204 -96.25 18.44 22.03
CA ASP A 204 -96.94 17.17 22.29
C ASP A 204 -97.91 17.26 23.47
N THR A 205 -97.63 18.10 24.45
CA THR A 205 -98.46 18.28 25.65
C THR A 205 -99.46 19.43 25.57
N GLU A 206 -99.29 20.37 24.63
CA GLU A 206 -100.07 21.61 24.57
C GLU A 206 -101.47 21.38 24.01
N GLU A 207 -102.53 21.70 24.76
CA GLU A 207 -103.91 21.47 24.32
C GLU A 207 -104.46 22.60 23.43
N ASP A 208 -104.03 23.85 23.65
CA ASP A 208 -104.48 25.00 22.87
C ASP A 208 -103.94 24.95 21.42
N PRO A 209 -104.81 24.86 20.39
CA PRO A 209 -104.39 24.81 18.99
C PRO A 209 -103.55 26.01 18.56
N PHE A 210 -103.83 27.22 19.06
CA PHE A 210 -103.13 28.43 18.65
C PHE A 210 -101.72 28.48 19.22
N LEU A 211 -101.56 28.15 20.51
CA LEU A 211 -100.26 28.08 21.15
C LEU A 211 -99.40 26.95 20.55
N ARG A 212 -100.00 25.80 20.27
CA ARG A 212 -99.33 24.68 19.58
C ARG A 212 -98.80 25.09 18.20
N ASP A 213 -99.59 25.84 17.42
CA ASP A 213 -99.16 26.35 16.11
C ASP A 213 -98.03 27.40 16.22
N ALA A 214 -98.08 28.28 17.23
CA ALA A 214 -96.99 29.22 17.51
C ALA A 214 -95.67 28.49 17.85
N LEU A 215 -95.72 27.46 18.70
CA LEU A 215 -94.55 26.63 19.05
C LEU A 215 -94.00 25.89 17.83
N ARG A 216 -94.86 25.39 16.93
CA ARG A 216 -94.44 24.75 15.68
C ARG A 216 -93.69 25.72 14.75
N ARG A 217 -94.16 26.97 14.65
CA ARG A 217 -93.49 28.01 13.86
C ARG A 217 -92.12 28.37 14.45
N GLU A 218 -92.01 28.45 15.77
CA GLU A 218 -90.73 28.66 16.46
C GLU A 218 -89.76 27.49 16.24
N ALA A 219 -90.22 26.25 16.37
CA ALA A 219 -89.43 25.05 16.09
C ALA A 219 -88.97 25.01 14.62
N ALA A 220 -89.85 25.34 13.67
CA ALA A 220 -89.49 25.42 12.25
C ALA A 220 -88.40 26.48 11.98
N ARG A 221 -88.48 27.63 12.66
CA ARG A 221 -87.45 28.68 12.58
C ARG A 221 -86.10 28.19 13.13
N LEU A 222 -86.07 27.58 14.31
CA LEU A 222 -84.86 27.02 14.89
C LEU A 222 -84.26 25.90 14.02
N ALA A 223 -85.09 25.03 13.46
CA ALA A 223 -84.64 23.98 12.54
C ALA A 223 -84.03 24.55 11.24
N ALA A 224 -84.51 25.69 10.76
CA ALA A 224 -83.88 26.39 9.64
C ALA A 224 -82.49 26.94 10.00
N VAL A 225 -82.34 27.50 11.22
CA VAL A 225 -81.04 27.96 11.73
C VAL A 225 -80.08 26.78 11.91
N ALA A 226 -80.51 25.68 12.52
CA ALA A 226 -79.70 24.47 12.69
C ALA A 226 -79.19 23.93 11.34
N ARG A 227 -80.06 23.87 10.32
CA ARG A 227 -79.66 23.47 8.96
C ARG A 227 -78.60 24.39 8.36
N ARG A 228 -78.70 25.70 8.57
CA ARG A 228 -77.67 26.64 8.13
C ARG A 228 -76.33 26.39 8.82
N TYR A 229 -76.34 26.23 10.15
CA TYR A 229 -75.14 25.89 10.93
C TYR A 229 -74.49 24.58 10.46
N ALA A 230 -75.29 23.56 10.15
CA ALA A 230 -74.77 22.29 9.62
C ALA A 230 -74.08 22.45 8.25
N VAL A 231 -74.63 23.30 7.37
CA VAL A 231 -73.99 23.63 6.08
C VAL A 231 -72.69 24.40 6.29
N ASP A 232 -72.68 25.38 7.19
CA ASP A 232 -71.48 26.19 7.51
C ASP A 232 -70.37 25.31 8.13
N LEU A 233 -70.73 24.41 9.04
CA LEU A 233 -69.82 23.39 9.60
C LEU A 233 -69.19 22.51 8.52
N SER A 234 -70.01 21.99 7.59
CA SER A 234 -69.48 21.20 6.47
C SER A 234 -68.52 22.01 5.60
N GLY A 235 -68.76 23.31 5.44
CA GLY A 235 -67.85 24.24 4.78
C GLY A 235 -66.50 24.38 5.50
N LEU A 236 -66.53 24.56 6.82
CA LEU A 236 -65.32 24.65 7.66
C LEU A 236 -64.53 23.33 7.67
N ASP A 237 -65.20 22.18 7.77
CA ASP A 237 -64.54 20.87 7.73
C ASP A 237 -63.77 20.66 6.43
N ARG A 238 -64.35 21.07 5.28
CA ARG A 238 -63.65 21.04 3.99
C ARG A 238 -62.42 21.95 3.99
N GLN A 239 -62.51 23.14 4.57
CA GLN A 239 -61.37 24.06 4.67
C GLN A 239 -60.25 23.46 5.54
N VAL A 240 -60.60 22.83 6.67
CA VAL A 240 -59.62 22.11 7.52
C VAL A 240 -58.96 20.99 6.75
N ALA A 241 -59.71 20.20 5.97
CA ALA A 241 -59.17 19.13 5.15
C ALA A 241 -58.15 19.64 4.11
N VAL A 242 -58.46 20.75 3.44
CA VAL A 242 -57.56 21.40 2.48
C VAL A 242 -56.27 21.86 3.15
N VAL A 243 -56.35 22.59 4.26
CA VAL A 243 -55.16 23.06 5.00
C VAL A 243 -54.34 21.86 5.51
N THR A 244 -55.00 20.83 6.03
CA THR A 244 -54.32 19.61 6.50
C THR A 244 -53.57 18.90 5.37
N ALA A 245 -54.16 18.83 4.17
CA ALA A 245 -53.49 18.26 3.00
C ALA A 245 -52.26 19.06 2.58
N GLN A 246 -52.33 20.40 2.60
CA GLN A 246 -51.18 21.27 2.31
C GLN A 246 -50.04 21.06 3.31
N ARG A 247 -50.35 20.98 4.60
CA ARG A 247 -49.35 20.73 5.65
C ARG A 247 -48.70 19.35 5.52
N LEU A 248 -49.48 18.32 5.18
CA LEU A 248 -48.95 16.99 4.93
C LEU A 248 -47.97 16.98 3.75
N GLU A 249 -48.25 17.76 2.71
CA GLU A 249 -47.34 17.89 1.57
C GLU A 249 -46.02 18.56 1.95
N LEU A 250 -46.06 19.66 2.72
CA LEU A 250 -44.84 20.28 3.27
C LEU A 250 -44.04 19.31 4.15
N GLN A 251 -44.72 18.47 4.93
CA GLN A 251 -44.07 17.44 5.75
C GLN A 251 -43.39 16.37 4.88
N ARG A 252 -44.00 15.95 3.78
CA ARG A 252 -43.38 15.02 2.82
C ARG A 252 -42.14 15.63 2.18
N GLN A 253 -42.23 16.88 1.72
CA GLN A 253 -41.11 17.63 1.16
C GLN A 253 -39.95 17.72 2.16
N ARG A 254 -40.25 17.99 3.44
CA ARG A 254 -39.25 18.01 4.51
C ARG A 254 -38.52 16.67 4.66
N ILE A 255 -39.26 15.56 4.67
CA ILE A 255 -38.68 14.21 4.81
C ILE A 255 -37.82 13.87 3.57
N GLU A 256 -38.32 14.18 2.39
CA GLU A 256 -37.60 13.95 1.14
C GLU A 256 -36.30 14.75 1.07
N LEU A 257 -36.35 16.04 1.42
CA LEU A 257 -35.18 16.90 1.50
C LEU A 257 -34.12 16.35 2.46
N GLN A 258 -34.54 15.96 3.67
CA GLN A 258 -33.65 15.36 4.66
C GLN A 258 -33.03 14.06 4.17
N ARG A 259 -33.79 13.24 3.44
CA ARG A 259 -33.28 11.99 2.87
C ARG A 259 -32.26 12.24 1.75
N THR A 260 -32.57 13.16 0.83
CA THR A 260 -31.74 13.43 -0.35
C THR A 260 -30.42 14.09 0.05
N ILE A 261 -30.48 15.21 0.77
CA ILE A 261 -29.26 15.92 1.21
C ILE A 261 -28.54 15.11 2.30
N GLY A 262 -29.26 14.46 3.21
CA GLY A 262 -28.65 13.55 4.19
C GLY A 262 -27.90 12.39 3.53
N GLY A 263 -28.42 11.85 2.43
CA GLY A 263 -27.74 10.85 1.60
C GLY A 263 -26.44 11.38 1.00
N GLN A 264 -26.47 12.59 0.42
CA GLN A 264 -25.28 13.25 -0.14
C GLN A 264 -24.23 13.54 0.94
N LEU A 265 -24.63 14.08 2.10
CA LEU A 265 -23.73 14.33 3.23
C LEU A 265 -23.04 13.06 3.74
N ASN A 266 -23.75 11.93 3.74
CA ASN A 266 -23.18 10.64 4.10
C ASN A 266 -22.19 10.12 3.04
N GLN A 267 -22.48 10.35 1.75
CA GLN A 267 -21.57 10.00 0.66
C GLN A 267 -20.27 10.82 0.74
N THR A 268 -20.36 12.14 0.89
CA THR A 268 -19.19 13.02 1.04
C THR A 268 -18.36 12.64 2.29
N ALA A 269 -19.02 12.29 3.39
CA ALA A 269 -18.32 11.83 4.59
C ALA A 269 -17.57 10.51 4.36
N ALA A 270 -18.18 9.55 3.66
CA ALA A 270 -17.54 8.29 3.32
C ALA A 270 -16.34 8.48 2.37
N GLU A 271 -16.39 9.46 1.47
CA GLU A 271 -15.27 9.82 0.59
C GLU A 271 -14.12 10.47 1.36
N LEU A 272 -14.41 11.41 2.27
CA LEU A 272 -13.40 11.99 3.16
C LEU A 272 -12.68 10.92 4.00
N ASP A 273 -13.41 9.90 4.48
CA ASP A 273 -12.82 8.76 5.20
C ASP A 273 -11.92 7.89 4.30
N LYS A 274 -12.26 7.73 3.02
CA LYS A 274 -11.41 7.04 2.05
C LYS A 274 -10.14 7.83 1.79
N LEU A 275 -10.23 9.15 1.61
CA LEU A 275 -9.07 10.02 1.42
C LEU A 275 -8.13 9.99 2.63
N ALA A 276 -8.67 9.98 3.85
CA ALA A 276 -7.88 9.83 5.08
C ALA A 276 -7.14 8.48 5.16
N LYS A 277 -7.71 7.41 4.61
CA LYS A 277 -7.01 6.11 4.50
C LYS A 277 -5.91 6.15 3.44
N ASN A 278 -6.17 6.78 2.30
CA ASN A 278 -5.18 6.94 1.23
C ASN A 278 -3.99 7.78 1.70
N GLU A 279 -4.23 8.84 2.47
CA GLU A 279 -3.18 9.66 3.09
C GLU A 279 -2.26 8.82 4.00
N LYS A 280 -2.85 7.97 4.86
CA LYS A 280 -2.06 7.04 5.70
C LYS A 280 -1.24 6.04 4.89
N GLN A 281 -1.75 5.60 3.73
CA GLN A 281 -0.98 4.73 2.84
C GLN A 281 0.18 5.48 2.19
N ALA A 282 -0.05 6.72 1.73
CA ALA A 282 0.99 7.60 1.22
C ALA A 282 2.09 7.83 2.26
N ASP A 283 1.73 8.08 3.54
CA ASP A 283 2.68 8.18 4.65
C ASP A 283 3.53 6.92 4.83
N ALA A 284 2.90 5.74 4.72
CA ALA A 284 3.59 4.47 4.86
C ALA A 284 4.58 4.24 3.71
N ILE A 285 4.21 4.62 2.49
CA ILE A 285 5.08 4.56 1.30
C ILE A 285 6.25 5.53 1.47
N GLU A 286 5.99 6.77 1.89
CA GLU A 286 7.02 7.77 2.14
C GLU A 286 8.03 7.29 3.19
N ARG A 287 7.55 6.78 4.33
CA ARG A 287 8.39 6.24 5.39
C ARG A 287 9.25 5.08 4.91
N ARG A 288 8.73 4.23 4.02
CA ARG A 288 9.50 3.14 3.40
C ARG A 288 10.55 3.67 2.44
N ALA A 289 10.19 4.64 1.60
CA ALA A 289 11.09 5.26 0.62
C ALA A 289 12.24 6.03 1.30
N ARG A 290 12.00 6.65 2.46
CA ARG A 290 13.02 7.40 3.22
C ARG A 290 14.05 6.52 3.94
N ARG A 291 13.84 5.20 4.03
CA ARG A 291 14.80 4.28 4.69
C ARG A 291 16.16 4.30 3.99
N PRO A 292 17.27 4.05 4.73
CA PRO A 292 18.59 3.96 4.13
C PRO A 292 18.63 2.89 3.03
N LEU A 293 19.26 3.24 1.90
CA LEU A 293 19.37 2.36 0.75
C LEU A 293 20.47 1.33 0.98
N ASN A 294 20.10 0.10 1.30
CA ASN A 294 21.01 -1.04 1.32
C ASN A 294 21.00 -1.73 -0.05
N ALA A 295 21.33 -0.99 -1.11
CA ALA A 295 21.35 -1.51 -2.47
C ALA A 295 22.61 -2.35 -2.68
N THR A 296 22.52 -3.66 -2.38
CA THR A 296 23.51 -4.64 -2.82
C THR A 296 22.94 -5.38 -4.01
N SER A 297 23.51 -5.14 -5.19
CA SER A 297 23.10 -5.82 -6.42
C SER A 297 23.38 -7.32 -6.33
N ASN A 298 22.43 -8.16 -6.76
CA ASN A 298 22.66 -9.60 -6.91
C ASN A 298 23.84 -9.89 -7.84
N GLN A 299 24.04 -9.04 -8.86
CA GLN A 299 25.17 -9.11 -9.78
C GLN A 299 26.49 -8.73 -9.09
N ALA A 300 26.51 -7.71 -8.22
CA ALA A 300 27.71 -7.40 -7.44
C ALA A 300 28.07 -8.53 -6.46
N ARG A 301 27.05 -9.19 -5.87
CA ARG A 301 27.26 -10.38 -5.02
C ARG A 301 27.79 -11.57 -5.82
N SER A 302 27.25 -11.83 -7.01
CA SER A 302 27.73 -12.93 -7.86
C SER A 302 29.14 -12.67 -8.38
N LEU A 303 29.44 -11.45 -8.82
CA LEU A 303 30.80 -11.05 -9.23
C LEU A 303 31.79 -11.17 -8.07
N SER A 304 31.40 -10.79 -6.85
CA SER A 304 32.24 -10.99 -5.67
C SER A 304 32.48 -12.48 -5.38
N ALA A 305 31.46 -13.33 -5.53
CA ALA A 305 31.60 -14.77 -5.33
C ALA A 305 32.53 -15.39 -6.38
N VAL A 306 32.36 -15.02 -7.66
CA VAL A 306 33.23 -15.44 -8.77
C VAL A 306 34.66 -14.95 -8.57
N ALA A 307 34.86 -13.68 -8.23
CA ALA A 307 36.18 -13.11 -7.98
C ALA A 307 36.93 -13.85 -6.85
N SER A 308 36.21 -14.31 -5.82
CA SER A 308 36.77 -15.03 -4.67
C SER A 308 36.99 -16.53 -4.87
N ALA A 309 36.54 -17.10 -5.99
CA ALA A 309 36.60 -18.54 -6.23
C ALA A 309 37.87 -18.92 -6.99
N PHE A 310 38.71 -19.80 -6.40
CA PHE A 310 39.96 -20.22 -7.05
C PHE A 310 39.72 -20.89 -8.42
N ILE A 311 38.60 -21.61 -8.57
CA ILE A 311 38.20 -22.28 -9.81
C ILE A 311 38.02 -21.31 -11.00
N THR A 312 37.83 -20.01 -10.74
CA THR A 312 37.75 -18.98 -11.78
C THR A 312 39.09 -18.75 -12.46
N TYR A 313 40.19 -19.03 -11.76
CA TYR A 313 41.56 -18.78 -12.20
C TYR A 313 42.30 -20.06 -12.58
N GLU A 314 42.00 -21.17 -11.89
CA GLU A 314 42.58 -22.49 -12.18
C GLU A 314 41.47 -23.59 -12.14
N PRO A 315 40.99 -24.07 -13.30
CA PRO A 315 40.02 -25.15 -13.33
C PRO A 315 40.64 -26.46 -12.83
N PHE A 316 39.82 -27.31 -12.19
CA PHE A 316 40.30 -28.60 -11.72
C PHE A 316 40.78 -29.48 -12.90
N PRO A 317 41.95 -30.12 -12.82
CA PRO A 317 42.47 -31.01 -13.87
C PRO A 317 41.73 -32.37 -13.90
N PHE A 318 40.42 -32.33 -14.11
CA PHE A 318 39.52 -33.48 -13.97
C PHE A 318 39.91 -34.66 -14.87
N GLN A 319 40.34 -34.39 -16.10
CA GLN A 319 40.69 -35.45 -17.05
C GLN A 319 42.00 -36.16 -16.67
N GLN A 320 42.98 -35.42 -16.15
CA GLN A 320 44.27 -35.98 -15.71
C GLN A 320 44.09 -36.82 -14.45
N GLU A 321 43.34 -36.32 -13.47
CA GLU A 321 43.03 -37.08 -12.24
C GLU A 321 42.11 -38.27 -12.51
N ARG A 322 41.14 -38.15 -13.42
CA ARG A 322 40.33 -39.30 -13.86
C ARG A 322 41.19 -40.39 -14.49
N GLN A 323 42.09 -40.04 -15.41
CA GLN A 323 42.99 -41.02 -16.02
C GLN A 323 43.94 -41.65 -14.99
N ARG A 324 44.36 -40.87 -13.98
CA ARG A 324 45.19 -41.36 -12.89
C ARG A 324 44.47 -42.37 -12.01
N VAL A 325 43.24 -42.07 -11.60
CA VAL A 325 42.39 -42.98 -10.81
C VAL A 325 42.10 -44.26 -11.60
N LEU A 326 41.84 -44.14 -12.91
CA LEU A 326 41.66 -45.29 -13.79
C LEU A 326 42.94 -46.14 -13.92
N LYS A 327 44.13 -45.52 -13.99
CA LYS A 327 45.41 -46.23 -13.99
C LYS A 327 45.70 -46.92 -12.65
N SER A 328 45.36 -46.31 -11.52
CA SER A 328 45.51 -46.94 -10.20
C SER A 328 44.50 -48.06 -9.94
N LEU A 329 43.36 -48.05 -10.63
CA LEU A 329 42.36 -49.13 -10.58
C LEU A 329 42.64 -50.26 -11.59
N GLY A 330 43.38 -49.97 -12.67
CA GLY A 330 43.75 -50.93 -13.71
C GLY A 330 45.12 -51.60 -13.53
N GLY A 331 45.88 -51.21 -12.50
CA GLY A 331 47.22 -51.74 -12.21
C GLY A 331 47.24 -52.63 -10.97
N ASP A 332 46.64 -53.81 -11.06
CA ASP A 332 46.99 -55.04 -10.33
C ASP A 332 46.10 -56.17 -10.87
N ARG A 333 46.43 -56.67 -12.07
CA ARG A 333 46.08 -58.01 -12.56
C ARG A 333 47.14 -58.52 -13.50
#